data_AF-A0A075FPD2-F1
#
_entry.id   AF-A0A075FPD2-F1
#
_cell.length_a   1.000
_cell.length_b   1.000
_cell.length_c   1.000
_cell.angle_alpha   90.00
_cell.angle_beta   90.00
_cell.angle_gamma   90.00
#
_symmetry.space_group_name_H-M   'P 1'
#
loop_
_entity.id
_entity.type
_entity.pdbx_description
1 polymer ?
#
loop_
_entity_poly.entity_id
_entity_poly.type
_entity_poly.pdbx_seq_one_letter_code
_entity_poly.pdbx_strand_id
1 'polypeptide(L)' 'MKEKDIKQVESGVIKKDDIINCVINDNGNRIREIIIKNYRQEERVDEIINTATWSLTRMIENSA' A
#
# COMPACT_ATOMS: atom_id res chain seq x y z
N MET A 1 0.72 5.96 -5.66
CA MET A 1 1.73 4.92 -5.97
C MET A 1 1.34 4.02 -7.15
N LYS A 2 0.15 3.37 -7.15
CA LYS A 2 -0.30 2.48 -8.24
C LYS A 2 -0.38 3.15 -9.62
N GLU A 3 -0.87 4.39 -9.69
CA GLU A 3 -0.90 5.14 -10.96
C GLU A 3 0.49 5.41 -11.56
N LYS A 4 1.51 5.63 -10.70
CA LYS A 4 2.90 5.76 -11.18
C LYS A 4 3.40 4.45 -11.78
N ASP A 5 2.98 3.31 -11.24
CA ASP A 5 3.33 2.00 -11.76
C ASP A 5 2.61 1.75 -13.10
N ILE A 6 1.32 2.13 -13.23
CA ILE A 6 0.58 2.05 -14.49
C ILE A 6 1.30 2.84 -15.60
N LYS A 7 1.70 4.09 -15.32
CA LYS A 7 2.46 4.91 -16.28
C LYS A 7 3.82 4.29 -16.66
N GLN A 8 4.50 3.65 -15.70
CA GLN A 8 5.75 2.95 -15.96
C GLN A 8 5.54 1.67 -16.78
N VAL A 9 4.39 1.02 -16.69
CA VAL A 9 4.02 -0.10 -17.57
C VAL A 9 3.74 0.40 -18.98
N GLU A 10 3.02 1.52 -19.12
CA GLU A 10 2.75 2.14 -20.42
C GLU A 10 4.03 2.58 -21.13
N SER A 11 5.03 3.06 -20.38
CA SER A 11 6.35 3.41 -20.92
C SER A 11 7.31 2.23 -21.05
N GLY A 12 6.90 1.01 -20.66
CA GLY A 12 7.71 -0.21 -20.76
C GLY A 12 8.85 -0.32 -19.72
N VAL A 13 8.88 0.55 -18.71
CA VAL A 13 9.89 0.55 -17.64
C VAL A 13 9.72 -0.65 -16.70
N ILE A 14 8.47 -1.09 -16.46
CA ILE A 14 8.16 -2.28 -15.65
C ILE A 14 7.08 -3.14 -16.29
N LYS A 15 6.95 -4.39 -15.84
CA LYS A 15 5.91 -5.30 -16.32
C LYS A 15 4.58 -5.04 -15.62
N LYS A 16 3.49 -5.44 -16.26
CA LYS A 16 2.14 -5.33 -15.67
C LYS A 16 2.01 -6.07 -14.33
N ASP A 17 2.74 -7.18 -14.17
CA ASP A 17 2.76 -7.96 -12.92
C ASP A 17 3.54 -7.26 -11.80
N ASP A 18 4.40 -6.30 -12.13
CA ASP A 18 5.22 -5.54 -11.17
C ASP A 18 4.46 -4.33 -10.57
N ILE A 19 3.20 -4.13 -10.96
CA ILE A 19 2.36 -3.09 -10.39
C ILE A 19 2.11 -3.40 -8.92
N ILE A 20 2.29 -2.40 -8.06
CA ILE A 20 1.97 -2.50 -6.64
C ILE A 20 0.53 -2.96 -6.43
N ASN A 21 0.38 -3.94 -5.54
CA ASN A 21 -0.91 -4.49 -5.19
C ASN A 21 -1.14 -4.40 -3.67
N CYS A 22 -2.37 -4.06 -3.28
CA CYS A 22 -2.80 -3.98 -1.90
C CYS A 22 -4.02 -4.88 -1.74
N VAL A 23 -3.95 -5.82 -0.79
CA VAL A 23 -5.04 -6.72 -0.43
C VAL A 23 -5.37 -6.47 1.03
N ILE A 24 -6.64 -6.19 1.31
CA ILE A 24 -7.14 -6.03 2.68
C ILE A 24 -7.92 -7.29 3.01
N ASN A 25 -7.50 -7.97 4.06
CA ASN A 25 -8.19 -9.10 4.65
C ASN A 25 -8.93 -8.60 5.90
N ASP A 26 -10.25 -8.60 5.87
CA ASP A 26 -11.10 -8.27 7.00
C ASP A 26 -11.90 -9.49 7.49
N ASN A 27 -12.33 -9.43 8.75
CA ASN A 27 -13.32 -10.32 9.33
C ASN A 27 -14.66 -9.57 9.48
N GLY A 28 -15.18 -9.05 8.37
CA GLY A 28 -16.43 -8.29 8.29
C GLY A 28 -16.24 -6.82 8.70
N ASN A 29 -16.27 -6.55 10.01
CA ASN A 29 -16.16 -5.17 10.53
C ASN A 29 -14.77 -4.81 11.06
N ARG A 30 -13.80 -5.75 11.00
CA ARG A 30 -12.45 -5.54 11.53
C ARG A 30 -11.43 -5.94 10.49
N ILE A 31 -10.54 -5.00 10.15
CA ILE A 31 -9.36 -5.29 9.34
C ILE A 31 -8.46 -6.24 10.15
N ARG A 32 -8.16 -7.40 9.58
CA ARG A 32 -7.27 -8.41 10.18
C ARG A 32 -5.84 -8.24 9.66
N GLU A 33 -5.68 -7.99 8.38
CA GLU A 33 -4.38 -7.94 7.73
C GLU A 33 -4.43 -7.06 6.46
N ILE A 34 -3.35 -6.32 6.21
CA ILE A 34 -3.13 -5.57 4.98
C ILE A 34 -1.86 -6.12 4.35
N ILE A 35 -1.97 -6.68 3.14
CA ILE A 35 -0.85 -7.25 2.40
C ILE A 35 -0.50 -6.34 1.24
N ILE A 36 0.71 -5.77 1.26
CA ILE A 36 1.26 -5.02 0.12
C ILE A 36 2.24 -5.90 -0.64
N LYS A 37 2.05 -6.03 -1.95
CA LYS A 37 2.94 -6.77 -2.87
C LYS A 37 3.51 -5.83 -3.92
N ASN A 38 4.67 -6.18 -4.48
CA ASN A 38 5.33 -5.45 -5.57
C ASN A 38 5.66 -3.98 -5.24
N TYR A 39 6.11 -3.71 -4.01
CA TYR A 39 6.57 -2.37 -3.61
C TYR A 39 7.92 -1.99 -4.26
N ARG A 40 8.75 -2.98 -4.66
CA ARG A 40 10.00 -2.86 -5.44
C ARG A 40 11.18 -2.14 -4.77
N GLN A 41 10.97 -0.96 -4.20
CA GLN A 41 12.03 -0.08 -3.66
C GLN A 41 11.88 0.08 -2.15
N GLU A 42 12.99 0.18 -1.43
CA GLU A 42 13.03 0.37 0.03
C GLU A 42 12.31 1.67 0.45
N GLU A 43 12.57 2.78 -0.26
CA GLU A 43 11.90 4.07 -0.01
C GLU A 43 10.37 3.97 -0.09
N ARG A 44 9.85 3.07 -0.94
CA ARG A 44 8.41 2.83 -1.05
C ARG A 44 7.87 2.08 0.17
N VAL A 45 8.65 1.18 0.76
CA VAL A 45 8.30 0.51 2.03
C VAL A 45 8.22 1.53 3.15
N ASP A 46 9.20 2.42 3.26
CA ASP A 46 9.20 3.47 4.27
C ASP A 46 7.99 4.40 4.13
N GLU A 47 7.66 4.82 2.90
CA GLU A 47 6.47 5.63 2.64
C GLU A 47 5.18 4.91 3.09
N ILE A 48 5.07 3.61 2.80
CA ILE A 48 3.93 2.78 3.21
C ILE A 48 3.84 2.70 4.75
N ILE A 49 4.94 2.35 5.43
CA ILE A 49 4.97 2.19 6.88
C ILE A 49 4.64 3.50 7.56
N ASN A 50 5.28 4.61 7.15
CA ASN A 50 5.07 5.92 7.75
C ASN A 50 3.63 6.39 7.57
N THR A 51 3.07 6.25 6.36
CA THR A 51 1.70 6.67 6.06
C THR A 51 0.67 5.82 6.80
N ALA A 52 0.86 4.50 6.81
CA ALA A 52 -0.04 3.59 7.51
C ALA A 52 0.01 3.83 9.03
N THR A 53 1.21 3.98 9.60
CA THR A 53 1.39 4.26 11.03
C THR A 53 0.68 5.55 11.41
N TRP A 54 0.89 6.64 10.67
CA TRP A 54 0.24 7.92 10.95
C TRP A 54 -1.28 7.81 10.88
N SER A 55 -1.80 7.17 9.83
CA SER A 55 -3.24 7.03 9.62
C SER A 55 -3.90 6.20 10.72
N LEU A 56 -3.30 5.06 11.08
CA LEU A 56 -3.82 4.18 12.11
C LEU A 56 -3.73 4.81 13.50
N THR A 57 -2.63 5.50 13.83
CA THR A 57 -2.50 6.26 15.08
C THR A 57 -3.63 7.29 15.19
N ARG A 58 -3.88 8.06 14.14
CA ARG A 58 -4.98 9.04 14.12
C ARG A 58 -6.35 8.40 14.30
N MET A 59 -6.59 7.23 13.70
CA MET A 59 -7.84 6.50 13.90
C MET A 59 -8.02 6.08 15.35
N ILE A 60 -6.97 5.60 16.01
CA ILE A 60 -7.01 5.21 17.43
C ILE A 60 -7.24 6.44 18.32
N GLU A 61 -6.51 7.53 18.09
CA GLU A 61 -6.66 8.77 18.86
C GLU A 61 -8.08 9.36 18.78
N ASN A 62 -8.73 9.29 17.62
CA ASN A 62 -10.10 9.80 17.43
C ASN A 62 -11.19 8.79 17.82
N SER A 63 -10.82 7.56 18.17
CA SER A 63 -11.77 6.53 18.65
C SER A 63 -11.89 6.49 20.18
N ALA A 64 -11.10 7.33 20.88
CA ALA A 64 -11.02 7.41 22.34
C ALA A 64 -11.93 8.50 22.92
#